data_AF-A0A966Z2H9-F1
#
_entry.id   AF-A0A966Z2H9-F1
#
_cell.length_a   1.000
_cell.length_b   1.000
_cell.length_c   1.000
_cell.angle_alpha   90.00
_cell.angle_beta   90.00
_cell.angle_gamma   90.00
#
_symmetry.space_group_name_H-M   'P 1'
#
loop_
_entity.id
_entity.type
_entity.pdbx_description
1 polymer ?
#
loop_
_entity_poly.entity_id
_entity_poly.type
_entity_poly.pdbx_seq_one_letter_code
_entity_poly.pdbx_strand_id
1 'polypeptide(L)'
;MLRANLLLFSFALILGWSALRFGGVLAEDWNYALLALGILLVLCYLPLDSGALAAPPDWSLYICVAALPLLAALQLIPLPLSLLHLVSPSREAITRAILPFDGTVLSAPLSLRPAATRLEVFHLIGYAAAFLVARDLMWRFPRGQWRVAAPLLVVAAMEAGLGLIQDTVNPNNVFPSGTFVNRDHFSSLLEMTLPFAAGGMVEYWSRTFRRPLLACTLAAGGAVLLAAIAVAISRSGFLIALGSLAVLGVIQVKRRFRGFRRVVGLATGGVALVGAIIVLATPQLLGRFADFGGIAGMGQESRWRFWREAWQVVLAFPLTGCG
;
A
#
# COMPACT_ATOMS: atom_id res chain seq x y z
N MET A 1 -29.22 -2.55 -6.75
CA MET A 1 -28.16 -3.55 -6.46
C MET A 1 -27.31 -3.90 -7.68
N LEU A 2 -27.90 -4.05 -8.88
CA LEU A 2 -27.15 -4.37 -10.11
C LEU A 2 -25.99 -3.38 -10.37
N ARG A 3 -26.24 -2.07 -10.35
CA ARG A 3 -25.18 -1.05 -10.52
C ARG A 3 -24.05 -1.16 -9.51
N ALA A 4 -24.35 -1.36 -8.22
CA ALA A 4 -23.31 -1.49 -7.19
C ALA A 4 -22.40 -2.71 -7.44
N ASN A 5 -22.97 -3.83 -7.91
CA ASN A 5 -22.19 -5.00 -8.30
C ASN A 5 -21.36 -4.74 -9.56
N LEU A 6 -21.90 -4.02 -10.55
CA LEU A 6 -21.16 -3.62 -11.75
C LEU A 6 -19.98 -2.70 -11.39
N LEU A 7 -20.18 -1.69 -10.53
CA LEU A 7 -19.12 -0.81 -10.07
C LEU A 7 -18.03 -1.58 -9.31
N LEU A 8 -18.42 -2.51 -8.43
CA LEU A 8 -17.48 -3.38 -7.72
C LEU A 8 -16.70 -4.29 -8.67
N PHE A 9 -17.38 -4.83 -9.69
CA PHE A 9 -16.74 -5.66 -10.72
C PHE A 9 -15.76 -4.84 -11.56
N SER A 10 -16.12 -3.64 -11.99
CA SER A 10 -15.22 -2.73 -12.69
C SER A 10 -14.01 -2.36 -11.83
N PHE A 11 -14.22 -2.09 -10.53
CA PHE A 11 -13.12 -1.86 -9.60
C PHE A 11 -12.20 -3.08 -9.49
N ALA A 12 -12.78 -4.29 -9.43
CA ALA A 12 -12.02 -5.54 -9.41
C ALA A 12 -11.18 -5.74 -10.67
N LEU A 13 -11.75 -5.45 -11.85
CA LEU A 13 -11.03 -5.55 -13.11
C LEU A 13 -9.85 -4.58 -13.18
N ILE A 14 -10.04 -3.33 -12.72
CA ILE A 14 -8.96 -2.33 -12.69
C ILE A 14 -7.81 -2.81 -11.78
N LEU A 15 -8.13 -3.23 -10.55
CA LEU A 15 -7.12 -3.74 -9.60
C LEU A 15 -6.42 -5.00 -10.12
N GLY A 16 -7.18 -5.95 -10.65
CA GLY A 16 -6.65 -7.19 -11.21
C GLY A 16 -5.76 -6.94 -12.43
N TRP A 17 -6.18 -6.04 -13.33
CA TRP A 17 -5.38 -5.63 -14.48
C TRP A 17 -4.04 -5.02 -14.04
N SER A 18 -4.06 -4.07 -13.10
CA SER A 18 -2.83 -3.46 -12.58
C SER A 18 -1.91 -4.49 -11.95
N ALA A 19 -2.42 -5.42 -11.14
CA ALA A 19 -1.59 -6.48 -10.55
C ALA A 19 -0.92 -7.34 -11.64
N LEU A 20 -1.71 -7.88 -12.57
CA LEU A 20 -1.23 -8.76 -13.65
C LEU A 20 -0.24 -8.07 -14.60
N ARG A 21 -0.34 -6.74 -14.75
CA ARG A 21 0.58 -5.92 -15.55
C ARG A 21 1.75 -5.43 -14.69
N PHE A 22 2.47 -6.37 -14.10
CA PHE A 22 3.68 -6.11 -13.31
C PHE A 22 3.49 -5.14 -12.13
N GLY A 23 2.29 -5.14 -11.54
CA GLY A 23 1.92 -4.17 -10.50
C GLY A 23 1.63 -2.76 -11.00
N GLY A 24 1.46 -2.55 -12.31
CA GLY A 24 1.18 -1.24 -12.91
C GLY A 24 2.35 -0.27 -12.83
N VAL A 25 3.58 -0.78 -12.68
CA VAL A 25 4.79 0.04 -12.51
C VAL A 25 5.21 0.74 -13.82
N LEU A 26 4.82 0.17 -14.97
CA LEU A 26 5.09 0.79 -16.27
C LEU A 26 4.14 1.98 -16.48
N ALA A 27 4.70 3.12 -16.90
CA ALA A 27 3.95 4.36 -17.06
C ALA A 27 2.73 4.23 -18.00
N GLU A 28 2.82 3.40 -19.05
CA GLU A 28 1.71 3.15 -19.95
C GLU A 28 0.56 2.40 -19.25
N ASP A 29 0.86 1.28 -18.59
CA ASP A 29 -0.13 0.47 -17.86
C ASP A 29 -0.79 1.28 -16.74
N TRP A 30 0.00 2.12 -16.07
CA TRP A 30 -0.49 3.06 -15.07
C TRP A 30 -1.57 3.98 -15.64
N ASN A 31 -1.27 4.68 -16.75
CA ASN A 31 -2.16 5.70 -17.30
C ASN A 31 -3.54 5.13 -17.62
N TYR A 32 -3.61 3.89 -18.13
CA TYR A 32 -4.88 3.21 -18.37
C TYR A 32 -5.63 2.91 -17.06
N ALA A 33 -4.94 2.45 -16.02
CA ALA A 33 -5.55 2.20 -14.73
C ALA A 33 -6.10 3.48 -14.08
N LEU A 34 -5.36 4.59 -14.15
CA LEU A 34 -5.83 5.90 -13.67
C LEU A 34 -7.04 6.39 -14.44
N LEU A 35 -7.02 6.30 -15.77
CA LEU A 35 -8.13 6.72 -16.61
C LEU A 35 -9.39 5.92 -16.28
N ALA A 36 -9.27 4.59 -16.21
CA ALA A 36 -10.38 3.70 -15.86
C ALA A 36 -10.91 4.00 -14.46
N LEU A 37 -10.02 4.26 -13.49
CA LEU A 37 -10.40 4.61 -12.13
C LEU A 37 -11.08 5.99 -12.04
N GLY A 38 -10.62 6.97 -12.81
CA GLY A 38 -11.25 8.28 -12.92
C GLY A 38 -12.66 8.20 -13.52
N ILE A 39 -12.84 7.41 -14.59
CA ILE A 39 -14.15 7.12 -15.17
C ILE A 39 -15.04 6.44 -14.13
N LEU A 40 -14.53 5.42 -13.43
CA LEU A 40 -15.28 4.72 -12.40
C LEU A 40 -15.69 5.64 -11.25
N LEU A 41 -14.82 6.55 -10.82
CA LEU A 41 -15.13 7.55 -9.80
C LEU A 41 -16.27 8.45 -10.27
N VAL A 42 -16.23 8.96 -11.50
CA VAL A 42 -17.34 9.75 -12.07
C VAL A 42 -18.62 8.92 -12.07
N LEU A 43 -18.58 7.67 -12.54
CA LEU A 43 -19.74 6.77 -12.54
C LEU A 43 -20.29 6.48 -11.14
N CYS A 44 -19.46 6.44 -10.11
CA CYS A 44 -19.90 6.34 -8.71
C CYS A 44 -20.74 7.55 -8.29
N TYR A 45 -20.27 8.77 -8.59
CA TYR A 45 -20.91 10.01 -8.11
C TYR A 45 -21.96 10.61 -9.05
N LEU A 46 -22.15 10.06 -10.25
CA LEU A 46 -23.24 10.47 -11.12
C LEU A 46 -24.62 10.12 -10.51
N PRO A 47 -25.57 11.08 -10.47
CA PRO A 47 -26.91 10.91 -9.90
C PRO A 47 -27.84 10.13 -10.85
N LEU A 48 -27.41 8.92 -11.25
CA LEU A 48 -28.15 8.06 -12.17
C LEU A 48 -29.12 7.11 -11.46
N ASP A 49 -29.08 7.02 -10.13
CA ASP A 49 -30.03 6.22 -9.34
C ASP A 49 -30.43 6.97 -8.06
N SER A 50 -31.69 6.83 -7.67
CA SER A 50 -32.23 7.26 -6.36
C SER A 50 -31.78 6.36 -5.19
N GLY A 51 -30.85 5.44 -5.44
CA GLY A 51 -30.25 4.61 -4.40
C GLY A 51 -29.50 5.47 -3.39
N ALA A 52 -29.30 4.96 -2.18
CA ALA A 52 -28.55 5.64 -1.13
C ALA A 52 -27.11 5.92 -1.62
N LEU A 53 -26.90 7.12 -2.17
CA LEU A 53 -25.58 7.70 -2.38
C LEU A 53 -24.88 7.69 -1.02
N ALA A 54 -23.56 7.46 -1.02
CA ALA A 54 -22.78 7.66 0.19
C ALA A 54 -23.09 9.06 0.73
N ALA A 55 -23.33 9.18 2.04
CA ALA A 55 -23.46 10.49 2.65
C ALA A 55 -22.26 11.35 2.23
N PRO A 56 -22.48 12.63 1.85
CA PRO A 56 -21.40 13.50 1.42
C PRO A 56 -20.28 13.42 2.47
N PRO A 57 -19.03 13.20 2.07
CA PRO A 57 -17.89 13.29 2.98
C PRO A 57 -17.97 14.57 3.80
N ASP A 58 -17.60 14.48 5.07
CA ASP A 58 -17.32 15.68 5.84
C ASP A 58 -16.17 16.45 5.17
N TRP A 59 -16.19 17.77 5.29
CA TRP A 59 -15.17 18.67 4.76
C TRP A 59 -13.76 18.27 5.23
N SER A 60 -13.65 17.78 6.47
CA SER A 60 -12.40 17.24 7.02
C SER A 60 -11.82 16.09 6.16
N LEU A 61 -12.66 15.17 5.71
CA LEU A 61 -12.25 14.05 4.86
C LEU A 61 -11.80 14.54 3.48
N TYR A 62 -12.51 15.51 2.90
CA TYR A 62 -12.09 16.12 1.63
C TYR A 62 -10.72 16.77 1.74
N ILE A 63 -10.47 17.52 2.81
CA ILE A 63 -9.14 18.09 3.08
C ILE A 63 -8.12 16.97 3.18
N CYS A 64 -8.35 15.93 3.99
CA CYS A 64 -7.37 14.85 4.17
C CYS A 64 -7.04 14.12 2.86
N VAL A 65 -8.05 13.82 2.03
CA VAL A 65 -7.87 13.11 0.75
C VAL A 65 -7.18 14.01 -0.28
N ALA A 66 -7.51 15.31 -0.31
CA ALA A 66 -6.94 16.25 -1.27
C ALA A 66 -5.57 16.80 -0.83
N ALA A 67 -5.25 16.81 0.47
CA ALA A 67 -4.06 17.47 1.01
C ALA A 67 -2.77 16.96 0.37
N LEU A 68 -2.55 15.65 0.30
CA LEU A 68 -1.31 15.09 -0.27
C LEU A 68 -1.17 15.40 -1.77
N PRO A 69 -2.18 15.13 -2.64
CA PRO A 69 -2.13 15.55 -4.04
C PRO A 69 -1.91 17.05 -4.22
N LEU A 70 -2.58 17.89 -3.43
CA LEU A 70 -2.47 19.34 -3.51
C LEU A 70 -1.08 19.82 -3.08
N LEU A 71 -0.54 19.29 -1.98
CA LEU A 71 0.82 19.60 -1.53
C LEU A 71 1.86 19.22 -2.59
N ALA A 72 1.70 18.06 -3.23
CA ALA A 72 2.56 17.65 -4.35
C ALA A 72 2.36 18.56 -5.59
N ALA A 73 1.14 18.99 -5.89
CA ALA A 73 0.87 19.90 -7.01
C ALA A 73 1.44 21.30 -6.77
N LEU A 74 1.42 21.80 -5.52
CA LEU A 74 2.04 23.06 -5.13
C LEU A 74 3.56 23.05 -5.42
N GLN A 75 4.23 21.89 -5.40
CA GLN A 75 5.64 21.77 -5.76
C GLN A 75 5.95 22.12 -7.22
N LEU A 76 4.93 22.09 -8.09
CA LEU A 76 5.06 22.35 -9.52
C LEU A 76 4.85 23.82 -9.89
N ILE A 77 4.37 24.64 -8.95
CA ILE A 77 4.13 26.06 -9.20
C ILE A 77 5.49 26.77 -9.35
N PRO A 78 5.76 27.41 -10.50
CA PRO A 78 6.97 28.20 -10.66
C PRO A 78 6.89 29.43 -9.77
N LEU A 79 7.82 29.55 -8.83
CA LEU A 79 7.94 30.72 -7.95
C LEU A 79 9.05 31.65 -8.44
N PRO A 80 8.89 32.97 -8.32
CA PRO A 80 9.99 33.90 -8.55
C PRO A 80 11.13 33.60 -7.57
N LEU A 81 12.39 33.81 -7.99
CA LEU A 81 13.56 33.44 -7.19
C LEU A 81 13.58 34.08 -5.79
N SER A 82 13.03 35.28 -5.63
CA SER A 82 12.92 35.95 -4.33
C SER A 82 12.04 35.17 -3.33
N LEU A 83 10.89 34.67 -3.79
CA LEU A 83 10.02 33.83 -2.97
C LEU A 83 10.64 32.43 -2.78
N LEU A 84 11.31 31.91 -3.80
CA LEU A 84 12.00 30.63 -3.69
C LEU A 84 13.12 30.68 -2.65
N HIS A 85 13.89 31.76 -2.60
CA HIS A 85 14.93 31.98 -1.60
C HIS A 85 14.35 32.02 -0.18
N LEU A 86 13.19 32.65 0.01
CA LEU A 86 12.53 32.71 1.32
C LEU A 86 12.02 31.33 1.78
N VAL A 87 11.39 30.57 0.87
CA VAL A 87 10.71 29.32 1.19
C VAL A 87 11.66 28.12 1.19
N SER A 88 12.63 28.11 0.26
CA SER A 88 13.56 27.01 0.04
C SER A 88 14.92 27.52 -0.48
N PRO A 89 15.77 28.09 0.41
CA PRO A 89 17.07 28.63 0.03
C PRO A 89 17.95 27.62 -0.73
N SER A 90 17.93 26.35 -0.29
CA SER A 90 18.66 25.25 -0.94
C SER A 90 18.20 25.02 -2.38
N ARG A 91 16.89 25.14 -2.67
CA ARG A 91 16.37 24.98 -4.03
C ARG A 91 16.89 26.07 -4.96
N GLU A 92 16.90 27.31 -4.49
CA GLU A 92 17.39 28.46 -5.23
C GLU A 92 18.90 28.34 -5.52
N ALA A 93 19.70 27.95 -4.52
CA ALA A 93 21.14 27.71 -4.71
C ALA A 93 21.41 26.66 -5.79
N ILE A 94 20.67 25.55 -5.79
CA ILE A 94 20.76 24.50 -6.82
C ILE A 94 20.34 25.04 -8.18
N THR A 95 19.25 25.82 -8.27
CA THR A 95 18.82 26.45 -9.53
C THR A 95 19.93 27.30 -10.12
N ARG A 96 20.55 28.18 -9.33
CA ARG A 96 21.64 29.05 -9.80
C ARG A 96 22.87 28.27 -10.23
N ALA A 97 23.20 27.18 -9.54
CA ALA A 97 24.38 26.38 -9.83
C ALA A 97 24.26 25.54 -11.12
N ILE A 98 23.04 25.15 -11.51
CA ILE A 98 22.78 24.32 -12.70
C ILE A 98 22.65 25.16 -13.97
N LEU A 99 22.40 26.47 -13.85
CA LEU A 99 22.13 27.31 -15.00
C LEU A 99 23.40 27.66 -15.78
N PRO A 100 23.33 27.72 -17.13
CA PRO A 100 24.41 28.27 -17.94
C PRO A 100 24.72 29.71 -17.51
N PHE A 101 26.00 30.08 -17.55
CA PHE A 101 26.51 31.40 -17.13
C PHE A 101 25.79 32.61 -17.76
N ASP A 102 25.08 32.43 -18.88
CA ASP A 102 24.43 33.50 -19.64
C ASP A 102 22.89 33.56 -19.49
N GLY A 103 22.27 32.65 -18.72
CA GLY A 103 20.81 32.56 -18.60
C GLY A 103 20.26 33.21 -17.33
N THR A 104 19.54 34.34 -17.47
CA THR A 104 18.76 34.91 -16.35
C THR A 104 17.50 34.08 -16.12
N VAL A 105 17.47 33.29 -15.04
CA VAL A 105 16.23 32.63 -14.59
C VAL A 105 15.53 33.50 -13.56
N LEU A 106 14.30 33.88 -13.86
CA LEU A 106 13.47 34.70 -12.98
C LEU A 106 12.60 33.84 -12.04
N SER A 107 12.30 32.60 -12.43
CA SER A 107 11.40 31.71 -11.70
C SER A 107 11.79 30.24 -11.84
N ALA A 108 11.58 29.46 -10.79
CA ALA A 108 11.74 28.01 -10.81
C ALA A 108 10.71 27.32 -9.91
N PRO A 109 10.30 26.08 -10.22
CA PRO A 109 9.44 25.29 -9.35
C PRO A 109 10.15 24.86 -8.06
N LEU A 110 9.38 24.62 -7.00
CA LEU A 110 9.89 24.11 -5.72
C LEU A 110 10.49 22.71 -5.87
N SER A 111 9.89 21.85 -6.70
CA SER A 111 10.42 20.51 -6.99
C SER A 111 11.80 20.58 -7.68
N LEU A 112 12.70 19.70 -7.25
CA LEU A 112 13.97 19.44 -7.94
C LEU A 112 13.77 18.68 -9.25
N ARG A 113 12.71 17.87 -9.37
CA ARG A 113 12.40 17.06 -10.55
C ARG A 113 10.94 17.26 -10.97
N PRO A 114 10.57 18.42 -11.53
CA PRO A 114 9.17 18.77 -11.79
C PRO A 114 8.43 17.76 -12.69
N ALA A 115 9.13 17.15 -13.65
CA ALA A 115 8.55 16.12 -14.50
C ALA A 115 8.17 14.85 -13.71
N ALA A 116 9.01 14.41 -12.78
CA ALA A 116 8.74 13.24 -11.95
C ALA A 116 7.64 13.56 -10.91
N THR A 117 7.75 14.71 -10.23
CA THR A 117 6.72 15.14 -9.27
C THR A 117 5.35 15.27 -9.92
N ARG A 118 5.26 15.67 -11.20
CA ARG A 118 3.99 15.68 -11.95
C ARG A 118 3.36 14.29 -12.06
N LEU A 119 4.16 13.26 -12.35
CA LEU A 119 3.68 11.88 -12.40
C LEU A 119 3.18 11.45 -11.01
N GLU A 120 3.96 11.74 -9.96
CA GLU A 120 3.57 11.44 -8.58
C GLU A 120 2.28 12.15 -8.13
N VAL A 121 2.01 13.37 -8.61
CA VAL A 121 0.71 14.02 -8.38
C VAL A 121 -0.44 13.18 -8.93
N PHE A 122 -0.33 12.67 -10.16
CA PHE A 122 -1.35 11.79 -10.73
C PHE A 122 -1.45 10.47 -9.98
N HIS A 123 -0.35 9.97 -9.43
CA HIS A 123 -0.34 8.76 -8.59
C HIS A 123 -1.16 8.97 -7.32
N LEU A 124 -0.91 10.07 -6.61
CA LEU A 124 -1.63 10.45 -5.41
C LEU A 124 -3.12 10.71 -5.69
N ILE A 125 -3.45 11.33 -6.82
CA ILE A 125 -4.85 11.50 -7.27
C ILE A 125 -5.50 10.12 -7.52
N GLY A 126 -4.77 9.18 -8.12
CA GLY A 126 -5.23 7.80 -8.29
C GLY A 126 -5.54 7.12 -6.97
N TYR A 127 -4.64 7.23 -5.98
CA TYR A 127 -4.88 6.66 -4.65
C TYR A 127 -6.08 7.29 -3.96
N ALA A 128 -6.23 8.62 -4.06
CA ALA A 128 -7.41 9.33 -3.58
C ALA A 128 -8.70 8.84 -4.27
N ALA A 129 -8.68 8.65 -5.59
CA ALA A 129 -9.81 8.13 -6.34
C ALA A 129 -10.16 6.69 -5.92
N ALA A 130 -9.17 5.80 -5.76
CA ALA A 130 -9.37 4.43 -5.30
C ALA A 130 -10.01 4.39 -3.91
N PHE A 131 -9.52 5.24 -3.00
CA PHE A 131 -10.09 5.39 -1.66
C PHE A 131 -11.56 5.85 -1.72
N LEU A 132 -11.87 6.87 -2.53
CA LEU A 132 -13.24 7.40 -2.64
C LEU A 132 -14.20 6.40 -3.30
N VAL A 133 -13.75 5.64 -4.30
CA VAL A 133 -14.51 4.54 -4.91
C VAL A 133 -14.77 3.44 -3.88
N ALA A 134 -13.74 2.99 -3.15
CA ALA A 134 -13.90 1.97 -2.11
C ALA A 134 -14.87 2.43 -1.01
N ARG A 135 -14.77 3.70 -0.56
CA ARG A 135 -15.70 4.32 0.39
C ARG A 135 -17.14 4.28 -0.13
N ASP A 136 -17.38 4.74 -1.35
CA ASP A 136 -18.73 4.75 -1.94
C ASP A 136 -19.30 3.32 -2.04
N LEU A 137 -18.49 2.36 -2.50
CA LEU A 137 -18.89 0.95 -2.55
C LEU A 137 -19.25 0.41 -1.16
N MET A 138 -18.50 0.74 -0.10
CA MET A 138 -18.81 0.31 1.26
C MET A 138 -20.18 0.81 1.74
N TRP A 139 -20.56 2.04 1.35
CA TRP A 139 -21.89 2.59 1.64
C TRP A 139 -23.01 1.89 0.89
N ARG A 140 -22.76 1.47 -0.36
CA ARG A 140 -23.73 0.70 -1.16
C ARG A 140 -23.95 -0.73 -0.64
N PHE A 141 -23.06 -1.24 0.20
CA PHE A 141 -23.14 -2.58 0.80
C PHE A 141 -23.20 -2.55 2.35
N PRO A 142 -24.23 -1.96 2.99
CA PRO A 142 -24.24 -1.74 4.45
C PRO A 142 -24.21 -3.04 5.27
N ARG A 143 -24.77 -4.14 4.75
CA ARG A 143 -24.75 -5.47 5.39
C ARG A 143 -23.63 -6.39 4.87
N GLY A 144 -22.78 -5.89 3.98
CA GLY A 144 -21.80 -6.68 3.24
C GLY A 144 -20.54 -5.91 2.89
N GLN A 145 -20.09 -5.00 3.76
CA GLN A 145 -18.94 -4.12 3.51
C GLN A 145 -17.66 -4.89 3.16
N TRP A 146 -17.49 -6.09 3.73
CA TRP A 146 -16.40 -7.01 3.41
C TRP A 146 -16.37 -7.49 1.95
N ARG A 147 -17.48 -7.35 1.20
CA ARG A 147 -17.49 -7.61 -0.26
C ARG A 147 -16.58 -6.66 -1.02
N VAL A 148 -16.38 -5.44 -0.53
CA VAL A 148 -15.49 -4.45 -1.16
C VAL A 148 -14.02 -4.87 -1.08
N ALA A 149 -13.66 -5.66 -0.06
CA ALA A 149 -12.32 -6.25 0.06
C ALA A 149 -12.14 -7.52 -0.80
N ALA A 150 -13.22 -8.12 -1.30
CA ALA A 150 -13.15 -9.39 -2.02
C ALA A 150 -12.28 -9.31 -3.30
N PRO A 151 -12.36 -8.26 -4.14
CA PRO A 151 -11.47 -8.12 -5.29
C PRO A 151 -9.99 -8.15 -4.91
N LEU A 152 -9.61 -7.39 -3.88
CA LEU A 152 -8.24 -7.33 -3.40
C LEU A 152 -7.77 -8.70 -2.89
N LEU A 153 -8.62 -9.39 -2.11
CA LEU A 153 -8.33 -10.73 -1.59
C LEU A 153 -8.17 -11.77 -2.70
N VAL A 154 -9.00 -11.72 -3.74
CA VAL A 154 -8.91 -12.63 -4.88
C VAL A 154 -7.61 -12.39 -5.65
N VAL A 155 -7.30 -11.13 -5.99
CA VAL A 155 -6.07 -10.78 -6.69
C VAL A 155 -4.84 -11.19 -5.89
N ALA A 156 -4.77 -10.86 -4.60
CA ALA A 156 -3.65 -11.23 -3.75
C ALA A 156 -3.53 -12.75 -3.57
N ALA A 157 -4.63 -13.49 -3.46
CA ALA A 157 -4.60 -14.94 -3.36
C ALA A 157 -4.11 -15.60 -4.67
N MET A 158 -4.50 -15.06 -5.82
CA MET A 158 -4.00 -15.50 -7.12
C MET A 158 -2.49 -15.23 -7.25
N GLU A 159 -2.05 -14.02 -6.92
CA GLU A 159 -0.63 -13.66 -6.92
C GLU A 159 0.18 -14.53 -5.95
N ALA A 160 -0.30 -14.74 -4.72
CA ALA A 160 0.34 -15.62 -3.75
C ALA A 160 0.45 -17.06 -4.26
N GLY A 161 -0.60 -17.58 -4.89
CA GLY A 161 -0.58 -18.89 -5.53
C GLY A 161 0.48 -18.97 -6.65
N LEU A 162 0.55 -17.95 -7.52
CA LEU A 162 1.57 -17.87 -8.57
C LEU A 162 2.98 -17.81 -7.99
N GLY A 163 3.21 -17.03 -6.92
CA GLY A 163 4.49 -16.97 -6.23
C GLY A 163 4.91 -18.33 -5.64
N LEU A 164 3.98 -19.05 -5.01
CA LEU A 164 4.27 -20.40 -4.49
C LEU A 164 4.52 -21.42 -5.62
N ILE A 165 3.81 -21.31 -6.75
CA ILE A 165 4.07 -22.14 -7.93
C ILE A 165 5.45 -21.83 -8.51
N GLN A 166 5.85 -20.55 -8.59
CA GLN A 166 7.17 -20.15 -9.06
C GLN A 166 8.30 -20.74 -8.20
N ASP A 167 8.13 -20.75 -6.88
CA ASP A 167 9.07 -21.34 -5.93
C ASP A 167 9.23 -22.85 -6.15
N THR A 168 8.12 -23.56 -6.38
CA THR A 168 8.13 -25.02 -6.55
C THR A 168 8.64 -25.47 -7.93
N VAL A 169 8.27 -24.76 -9.00
CA VAL A 169 8.64 -25.13 -10.38
C VAL A 169 10.08 -24.75 -10.71
N ASN A 170 10.58 -23.66 -10.13
CA ASN A 170 11.95 -23.24 -10.32
C ASN A 170 12.59 -22.87 -8.98
N PRO A 171 13.07 -23.86 -8.20
CA PRO A 171 13.73 -23.61 -6.92
C PRO A 171 15.01 -22.77 -7.05
N ASN A 172 15.57 -22.68 -8.26
CA ASN A 172 16.70 -21.82 -8.59
C ASN A 172 16.28 -20.39 -8.95
N ASN A 173 14.98 -20.13 -9.12
CA ASN A 173 14.48 -18.76 -9.23
C ASN A 173 14.79 -18.06 -7.92
N VAL A 174 15.68 -17.08 -7.99
CA VAL A 174 16.29 -16.54 -6.79
C VAL A 174 15.23 -15.92 -5.88
N PHE A 175 14.14 -15.35 -6.43
CA PHE A 175 13.03 -14.78 -5.65
C PHE A 175 11.67 -14.90 -6.35
N PRO A 176 10.70 -15.62 -5.76
CA PRO A 176 9.31 -15.62 -6.24
C PRO A 176 8.65 -14.25 -6.08
N SER A 177 7.95 -13.79 -7.12
CA SER A 177 7.33 -12.45 -7.15
C SER A 177 5.95 -12.40 -7.82
N GLY A 178 5.37 -13.56 -8.16
CA GLY A 178 4.11 -13.62 -8.91
C GLY A 178 4.28 -12.94 -10.27
N THR A 179 3.36 -12.05 -10.63
CA THR A 179 3.48 -11.26 -11.87
C THR A 179 4.32 -9.99 -11.70
N PHE A 180 4.75 -9.64 -10.49
CA PHE A 180 5.50 -8.41 -10.23
C PHE A 180 6.97 -8.53 -10.65
N VAL A 181 7.54 -7.42 -11.14
CA VAL A 181 8.99 -7.32 -11.41
C VAL A 181 9.82 -7.45 -10.14
N ASN A 182 9.30 -6.92 -9.03
CA ASN A 182 10.00 -6.85 -7.76
C ASN A 182 9.24 -7.63 -6.67
N ARG A 183 9.93 -8.59 -6.05
CA ARG A 183 9.44 -9.36 -4.90
C ARG A 183 9.00 -8.49 -3.71
N ASP A 184 9.60 -7.32 -3.53
CA ASP A 184 9.22 -6.41 -2.45
C ASP A 184 7.86 -5.76 -2.74
N HIS A 185 7.56 -5.44 -4.01
CA HIS A 185 6.23 -4.95 -4.41
C HIS A 185 5.18 -6.05 -4.31
N PHE A 186 5.53 -7.27 -4.73
CA PHE A 186 4.71 -8.47 -4.53
C PHE A 186 4.36 -8.65 -3.05
N SER A 187 5.36 -8.67 -2.17
CA SER A 187 5.16 -8.82 -0.73
C SER A 187 4.35 -7.67 -0.14
N SER A 188 4.51 -6.44 -0.66
CA SER A 188 3.72 -5.27 -0.24
C SER A 188 2.23 -5.43 -0.57
N LEU A 189 1.88 -6.00 -1.73
CA LEU A 189 0.48 -6.33 -2.02
C LEU A 189 -0.09 -7.34 -1.02
N LEU A 190 0.65 -8.44 -0.77
CA LEU A 190 0.18 -9.51 0.09
C LEU A 190 0.05 -9.05 1.55
N GLU A 191 1.02 -8.30 2.07
CA GLU A 191 1.00 -7.79 3.45
C GLU A 191 -0.15 -6.80 3.67
N MET A 192 -0.42 -5.92 2.70
CA MET A 192 -1.53 -4.96 2.79
C MET A 192 -2.89 -5.66 2.71
N THR A 193 -2.95 -6.81 2.05
CA THR A 193 -4.18 -7.59 1.88
C THR A 193 -4.48 -8.52 3.06
N LEU A 194 -3.43 -9.02 3.73
CA LEU A 194 -3.53 -9.97 4.85
C LEU A 194 -4.45 -9.51 6.00
N PRO A 195 -4.43 -8.23 6.46
CA PRO A 195 -5.37 -7.71 7.44
C PRO A 195 -6.84 -7.91 7.06
N PHE A 196 -7.18 -7.82 5.77
CA PHE A 196 -8.56 -8.00 5.31
C PHE A 196 -8.99 -9.47 5.39
N ALA A 197 -8.10 -10.41 5.11
CA ALA A 197 -8.37 -11.84 5.27
C ALA A 197 -8.63 -12.18 6.75
N ALA A 198 -7.76 -11.70 7.64
CA ALA A 198 -7.87 -11.92 9.08
C ALA A 198 -9.13 -11.24 9.67
N GLY A 199 -9.39 -9.99 9.32
CA GLY A 199 -10.58 -9.26 9.78
C GLY A 199 -11.89 -9.88 9.28
N GLY A 200 -11.92 -10.29 8.01
CA GLY A 200 -13.07 -10.99 7.43
C GLY A 200 -13.31 -12.35 8.10
N MET A 201 -12.27 -13.13 8.35
CA MET A 201 -12.34 -14.39 9.09
C MET A 201 -13.02 -14.18 10.46
N VAL A 202 -12.56 -13.19 11.22
CA VAL A 202 -13.11 -12.86 12.55
C VAL A 202 -14.58 -12.45 12.49
N GLU A 203 -14.95 -11.63 11.51
CA GLU A 203 -16.33 -11.19 11.30
C GLU A 203 -17.27 -12.38 11.04
N TYR A 204 -16.91 -13.27 10.11
CA TYR A 204 -17.77 -14.40 9.74
C TYR A 204 -17.78 -15.52 10.77
N TRP A 205 -16.71 -15.65 11.57
CA TRP A 205 -16.63 -16.61 12.68
C TRP A 205 -17.51 -16.22 13.87
N SER A 206 -17.53 -14.92 14.24
CA SER A 206 -18.02 -14.47 15.55
C SER A 206 -19.52 -14.17 15.65
N ARG A 207 -20.25 -14.06 14.53
CA ARG A 207 -21.61 -13.49 14.56
C ARG A 207 -22.77 -14.48 14.67
N THR A 208 -22.62 -15.75 14.29
CA THR A 208 -23.66 -16.81 14.47
C THR A 208 -23.24 -18.18 13.92
N PHE A 209 -21.96 -18.39 13.59
CA PHE A 209 -21.49 -19.60 12.88
C PHE A 209 -22.25 -19.88 11.57
N ARG A 210 -22.88 -18.85 10.97
CA ARG A 210 -23.73 -19.00 9.77
C ARG A 210 -22.96 -19.26 8.49
N ARG A 211 -21.65 -18.94 8.46
CA ARG A 211 -20.79 -19.09 7.27
C ARG A 211 -19.38 -19.59 7.64
N PRO A 212 -19.27 -20.78 8.26
CA PRO A 212 -17.98 -21.31 8.70
C PRO A 212 -17.07 -21.59 7.52
N LEU A 213 -17.62 -22.06 6.40
CA LEU A 213 -16.87 -22.26 5.16
C LEU A 213 -16.16 -20.99 4.71
N LEU A 214 -16.84 -19.85 4.72
CA LEU A 214 -16.23 -18.56 4.32
C LEU A 214 -15.12 -18.13 5.29
N ALA A 215 -15.32 -18.32 6.58
CA ALA A 215 -14.29 -18.04 7.58
C ALA A 215 -13.06 -18.94 7.38
N CYS A 216 -13.27 -20.24 7.12
CA CYS A 216 -12.20 -21.17 6.80
C CYS A 216 -11.49 -20.81 5.48
N THR A 217 -12.23 -20.41 4.44
CA THR A 217 -11.65 -19.94 3.18
C THR A 217 -10.78 -18.71 3.39
N LEU A 218 -11.23 -17.74 4.20
CA LEU A 218 -10.43 -16.54 4.51
C LEU A 218 -9.22 -16.86 5.38
N ALA A 219 -9.35 -17.79 6.32
CA ALA A 219 -8.23 -18.28 7.12
C ALA A 219 -7.17 -18.98 6.25
N ALA A 220 -7.61 -19.88 5.37
CA ALA A 220 -6.76 -20.57 4.41
C ALA A 220 -6.10 -19.58 3.43
N GLY A 221 -6.86 -18.61 2.90
CA GLY A 221 -6.34 -17.54 2.07
C GLY A 221 -5.28 -16.72 2.81
N GLY A 222 -5.54 -16.32 4.05
CA GLY A 222 -4.55 -15.62 4.88
C GLY A 222 -3.28 -16.44 5.14
N ALA A 223 -3.41 -17.75 5.35
CA ALA A 223 -2.27 -18.64 5.49
C ALA A 223 -1.45 -18.75 4.19
N VAL A 224 -2.12 -18.83 3.04
CA VAL A 224 -1.46 -18.83 1.71
C VAL A 224 -0.72 -17.52 1.46
N LEU A 225 -1.35 -16.37 1.76
CA LEU A 225 -0.69 -15.05 1.68
C LEU A 225 0.57 -15.01 2.54
N LEU A 226 0.48 -15.47 3.80
CA LEU A 226 1.60 -15.46 4.74
C LEU A 226 2.73 -16.39 4.31
N ALA A 227 2.40 -17.57 3.77
CA ALA A 227 3.39 -18.50 3.20
C ALA A 227 4.10 -17.88 1.99
N ALA A 228 3.36 -17.26 1.08
CA ALA A 228 3.94 -16.57 -0.09
C ALA A 228 4.85 -15.40 0.30
N ILE A 229 4.49 -14.63 1.35
CA ILE A 229 5.35 -13.57 1.90
C ILE A 229 6.67 -14.15 2.44
N ALA A 230 6.60 -15.25 3.19
CA ALA A 230 7.80 -15.90 3.73
C ALA A 230 8.73 -16.41 2.62
N VAL A 231 8.15 -16.99 1.57
CA VAL A 231 8.85 -17.51 0.39
C VAL A 231 9.41 -16.40 -0.50
N ALA A 232 8.78 -15.21 -0.57
CA ALA A 232 9.32 -14.06 -1.31
C ALA A 232 10.62 -13.49 -0.70
N ILE A 233 10.96 -13.89 0.53
CA ILE A 233 12.17 -13.47 1.25
C ILE A 233 12.26 -11.94 1.39
N SER A 234 11.11 -11.27 1.56
CA SER A 234 11.03 -9.83 1.85
C SER A 234 11.01 -9.60 3.37
N ARG A 235 12.05 -8.94 3.89
CA ARG A 235 12.22 -8.71 5.34
C ARG A 235 11.15 -7.79 5.91
N SER A 236 10.92 -6.65 5.26
CA SER A 236 9.87 -5.72 5.67
C SER A 236 8.50 -6.33 5.50
N GLY A 237 8.29 -7.02 4.36
CA GLY A 237 7.12 -7.85 4.05
C GLY A 237 6.66 -8.71 5.22
N PHE A 238 7.58 -9.56 5.67
CA PHE A 238 7.33 -10.51 6.74
C PHE A 238 7.05 -9.82 8.08
N LEU A 239 7.84 -8.79 8.44
CA LEU A 239 7.66 -8.08 9.71
C LEU A 239 6.36 -7.29 9.79
N ILE A 240 5.98 -6.60 8.71
CA ILE A 240 4.75 -5.81 8.64
C ILE A 240 3.54 -6.75 8.64
N ALA A 241 3.59 -7.86 7.89
CA ALA A 241 2.53 -8.87 7.91
C ALA A 241 2.28 -9.39 9.34
N LEU A 242 3.32 -9.83 10.04
CA LEU A 242 3.22 -10.29 11.42
C LEU A 242 2.77 -9.19 12.39
N GLY A 243 3.31 -7.98 12.24
CA GLY A 243 2.92 -6.82 13.04
C GLY A 243 1.44 -6.48 12.88
N SER A 244 0.93 -6.52 11.65
CA SER A 244 -0.48 -6.25 11.35
C SER A 244 -1.41 -7.29 11.99
N LEU A 245 -1.05 -8.58 11.92
CA LEU A 245 -1.79 -9.66 12.57
C LEU A 245 -1.74 -9.53 14.10
N ALA A 246 -0.60 -9.13 14.66
CA ALA A 246 -0.45 -8.90 16.09
C ALA A 246 -1.36 -7.76 16.57
N VAL A 247 -1.38 -6.62 15.85
CA VAL A 247 -2.25 -5.48 16.16
C VAL A 247 -3.72 -5.89 16.07
N LEU A 248 -4.14 -6.58 15.01
CA LEU A 248 -5.51 -7.08 14.87
C LEU A 248 -5.87 -8.07 15.98
N GLY A 249 -4.97 -8.98 16.33
CA GLY A 249 -5.12 -9.93 17.42
C GLY A 249 -5.33 -9.23 18.76
N VAL A 250 -4.50 -8.23 19.08
CA VAL A 250 -4.62 -7.42 20.30
C VAL A 250 -5.97 -6.68 20.34
N ILE A 251 -6.37 -6.03 19.24
CA ILE A 251 -7.66 -5.34 19.15
C ILE A 251 -8.79 -6.34 19.41
N GLN A 252 -8.75 -7.51 18.78
CA GLN A 252 -9.80 -8.52 18.90
C GLN A 252 -9.90 -9.11 20.32
N VAL A 253 -8.76 -9.46 20.93
CA VAL A 253 -8.71 -9.93 22.32
C VAL A 253 -9.24 -8.87 23.27
N LYS A 254 -8.83 -7.60 23.09
CA LYS A 254 -9.28 -6.48 23.93
C LYS A 254 -10.78 -6.23 23.82
N ARG A 255 -11.39 -6.43 22.65
CA ARG A 255 -12.84 -6.29 22.42
C ARG A 255 -13.64 -7.45 22.98
N ARG A 256 -13.13 -8.69 22.90
CA ARG A 256 -13.88 -9.89 23.26
C ARG A 256 -13.72 -10.33 24.72
N PHE A 257 -12.57 -10.07 25.33
CA PHE A 257 -12.25 -10.57 26.67
C PHE A 257 -11.91 -9.42 27.65
N ARG A 258 -12.25 -9.62 28.92
CA ARG A 258 -11.97 -8.72 30.06
C ARG A 258 -11.26 -9.49 31.18
N GLY A 259 -10.58 -8.77 32.08
CA GLY A 259 -9.89 -9.34 33.24
C GLY A 259 -8.84 -10.41 32.88
N PHE A 260 -8.75 -11.48 33.65
CA PHE A 260 -7.78 -12.56 33.45
C PHE A 260 -7.86 -13.22 32.06
N ARG A 261 -9.06 -13.36 31.48
CA ARG A 261 -9.23 -13.91 30.12
C ARG A 261 -8.56 -13.06 29.03
N ARG A 262 -8.44 -11.75 29.24
CA ARG A 262 -7.68 -10.87 28.34
C ARG A 262 -6.19 -11.19 28.42
N VAL A 263 -5.66 -11.38 29.63
CA VAL A 263 -4.24 -11.72 29.83
C VAL A 263 -3.93 -13.06 29.16
N VAL A 264 -4.75 -14.08 29.39
CA VAL A 264 -4.60 -15.39 28.73
C VAL A 264 -4.68 -15.24 27.21
N GLY A 265 -5.67 -14.52 26.66
CA GLY A 265 -5.79 -14.33 25.22
C GLY A 265 -4.60 -13.61 24.59
N LEU A 266 -4.02 -12.61 25.27
CA LEU A 266 -2.81 -11.93 24.82
C LEU A 266 -1.58 -12.84 24.89
N ALA A 267 -1.43 -13.62 25.96
CA ALA A 267 -0.34 -14.57 26.11
C ALA A 267 -0.41 -15.66 25.02
N THR A 268 -1.58 -16.24 24.78
CA THR A 268 -1.78 -17.22 23.70
C THR A 268 -1.50 -16.61 22.32
N GLY A 269 -1.95 -15.39 22.07
CA GLY A 269 -1.65 -14.67 20.83
C GLY A 269 -0.15 -14.42 20.64
N GLY A 270 0.56 -14.04 21.71
CA GLY A 270 2.01 -13.87 21.71
C GLY A 270 2.76 -15.17 21.42
N VAL A 271 2.38 -16.27 22.06
CA VAL A 271 2.95 -17.61 21.80
C VAL A 271 2.70 -18.04 20.36
N ALA A 272 1.49 -17.84 19.83
CA ALA A 272 1.17 -18.16 18.44
C ALA A 272 2.00 -17.33 17.45
N LEU A 273 2.22 -16.04 17.74
CA LEU A 273 3.06 -15.16 16.91
C LEU A 273 4.52 -15.61 16.91
N VAL A 274 5.07 -15.95 18.08
CA VAL A 274 6.44 -16.48 18.19
C VAL A 274 6.55 -17.82 17.46
N GLY A 275 5.56 -18.71 17.62
CA GLY A 275 5.49 -19.97 16.88
C GLY A 275 5.45 -19.74 15.36
N ALA A 276 4.67 -18.78 14.88
CA ALA A 276 4.61 -18.43 13.46
C ALA A 276 5.97 -17.90 12.96
N ILE A 277 6.67 -17.07 13.72
CA ILE A 277 8.04 -16.63 13.39
C ILE A 277 8.97 -17.83 13.25
N ILE A 278 8.97 -18.73 14.24
CA ILE A 278 9.86 -19.91 14.25
C ILE A 278 9.58 -20.84 13.06
N VAL A 279 8.30 -21.08 12.75
CA VAL A 279 7.89 -22.02 11.69
C VAL A 279 8.09 -21.43 10.30
N LEU A 280 7.84 -20.13 10.13
CA LEU A 280 7.86 -19.48 8.80
C LEU A 280 9.21 -18.84 8.46
N ALA A 281 10.10 -18.64 9.44
CA ALA A 281 11.42 -18.09 9.19
C ALA A 281 12.31 -19.14 8.51
N THR A 282 12.28 -19.15 7.17
CA THR A 282 13.15 -20.01 6.36
C THR A 282 14.62 -19.67 6.58
N PRO A 283 15.56 -20.61 6.41
CA PRO A 283 16.99 -20.34 6.51
C PRO A 283 17.45 -19.20 5.60
N GLN A 284 16.84 -19.06 4.42
CA GLN A 284 17.13 -17.99 3.48
C GLN A 284 16.63 -16.63 4.01
N LEU A 285 15.43 -16.58 4.60
CA LEU A 285 14.91 -15.37 5.23
C LEU A 285 15.76 -14.96 6.45
N LEU A 286 16.13 -15.92 7.29
CA LEU A 286 17.06 -15.71 8.41
C LEU A 286 18.43 -15.25 7.93
N GLY A 287 18.95 -15.84 6.84
CA GLY A 287 20.18 -15.41 6.18
C GLY A 287 20.11 -13.94 5.77
N ARG A 288 18.98 -13.49 5.19
CA ARG A 288 18.78 -12.07 4.88
C ARG A 288 18.76 -11.17 6.12
N PHE A 289 18.25 -11.65 7.25
CA PHE A 289 18.33 -10.90 8.51
C PHE A 289 19.75 -10.91 9.10
N ALA A 290 20.48 -12.02 8.97
CA ALA A 290 21.87 -12.13 9.40
C ALA A 290 22.80 -11.24 8.55
N ASP A 291 22.57 -11.13 7.24
CA ASP A 291 23.24 -10.17 6.35
C ASP A 291 23.00 -8.71 6.76
N PHE A 292 21.97 -8.44 7.59
CA PHE A 292 21.72 -7.12 8.16
C PHE A 292 22.54 -6.85 9.43
N GLY A 293 23.04 -7.91 10.09
CA GLY A 293 23.78 -7.84 11.36
C GLY A 293 25.25 -8.28 11.30
N GLY A 294 25.70 -8.93 10.22
CA GLY A 294 27.05 -9.50 10.09
C GLY A 294 27.92 -8.84 9.02
N ILE A 295 29.10 -8.38 9.45
CA ILE A 295 30.49 -8.35 8.90
C ILE A 295 30.75 -8.75 7.41
N ALA A 296 29.82 -8.53 6.48
CA ALA A 296 29.99 -8.74 5.04
C ALA A 296 29.73 -7.44 4.25
N GLY A 297 30.47 -6.39 4.64
CA GLY A 297 31.26 -5.53 3.76
C GLY A 297 30.66 -4.65 2.65
N MET A 298 29.41 -4.83 2.15
CA MET A 298 28.95 -3.99 1.01
C MET A 298 27.48 -3.52 1.06
N GLY A 299 26.59 -4.23 1.75
CA GLY A 299 25.14 -3.92 1.73
C GLY A 299 24.63 -2.99 2.84
N GLN A 300 25.26 -3.02 4.03
CA GLN A 300 24.81 -2.27 5.20
C GLN A 300 25.32 -0.83 5.20
N GLU A 301 26.58 -0.64 4.82
CA GLU A 301 27.19 0.69 4.70
C GLU A 301 26.49 1.52 3.62
N SER A 302 26.06 0.91 2.52
CA SER A 302 25.33 1.60 1.45
C SER A 302 23.94 2.06 1.90
N ARG A 303 23.14 1.22 2.56
CA ARG A 303 21.78 1.59 3.00
C ARG A 303 21.75 2.61 4.13
N TRP A 304 22.61 2.46 5.13
CA TRP A 304 22.72 3.45 6.19
C TRP A 304 23.22 4.79 5.64
N ARG A 305 24.15 4.75 4.68
CA ARG A 305 24.59 5.94 3.95
C ARG A 305 23.45 6.58 3.16
N PHE A 306 22.63 5.82 2.45
CA PHE A 306 21.44 6.36 1.77
C PHE A 306 20.48 7.05 2.75
N TRP A 307 20.21 6.46 3.92
CA TRP A 307 19.36 7.09 4.94
C TRP A 307 19.98 8.37 5.50
N ARG A 308 21.28 8.35 5.76
CA ARG A 308 22.02 9.53 6.21
C ARG A 308 22.00 10.64 5.17
N GLU A 309 22.19 10.32 3.89
CA GLU A 309 22.13 11.27 2.78
C GLU A 309 20.70 11.78 2.57
N ALA A 310 19.69 10.92 2.63
CA ALA A 310 18.28 11.32 2.58
C ALA A 310 17.91 12.25 3.74
N TRP A 311 18.44 12.00 4.94
CA TRP A 311 18.24 12.88 6.08
C TRP A 311 18.83 14.27 5.84
N GLN A 312 20.00 14.37 5.21
CA GLN A 312 20.56 15.66 4.82
C GLN A 312 19.67 16.41 3.82
N VAL A 313 19.02 15.69 2.89
CA VAL A 313 18.01 16.29 2.00
C VAL A 313 16.82 16.81 2.81
N VAL A 314 16.27 16.04 3.75
CA VAL A 314 15.15 16.51 4.59
C VAL A 314 15.53 17.79 5.35
N LEU A 315 16.74 17.84 5.91
CA LEU A 315 17.25 19.03 6.61
C LEU A 315 17.47 20.23 5.67
N ALA A 316 17.83 19.99 4.41
CA ALA A 316 18.02 21.03 3.41
C ALA A 316 16.70 21.62 2.89
N PHE A 317 15.58 20.90 3.01
CA PHE A 317 14.26 21.30 2.53
C PHE A 317 13.16 21.17 3.61
N PRO A 318 13.26 21.87 4.76
CA PRO A 318 12.44 21.58 5.94
C PRO A 318 10.96 21.94 5.78
N LEU A 319 10.64 23.00 5.02
CA LEU A 319 9.27 23.51 4.90
C LEU A 319 8.49 22.85 3.77
N THR A 320 9.15 22.65 2.62
CA THR A 320 8.48 22.19 1.39
C THR A 320 8.87 20.78 0.99
N GLY A 321 9.95 20.21 1.52
CA GLY A 321 10.59 19.06 0.90
C GLY A 321 11.20 19.40 -0.47
N CYS A 322 11.71 18.37 -1.15
CA CYS A 322 12.42 18.49 -2.42
C CYS A 322 11.56 18.15 -3.66
N GLY A 323 10.28 17.83 -3.44
CA GLY A 323 9.34 17.34 -4.45
C GLY A 323 9.47 15.86 -4.79
#